data_AF-A0A956UDB7-F1
#
_entry.id   AF-A0A956UDB7-F1
#
_cell.length_a   1.000
_cell.length_b   1.000
_cell.length_c   1.000
_cell.angle_alpha   90.00
_cell.angle_beta   90.00
_cell.angle_gamma   90.00
#
_symmetry.space_group_name_H-M   'P 1'
#
loop_
_entity.id
_entity.type
_entity.pdbx_description
1 polymer ?
#
loop_
_entity_poly.entity_id
_entity_poly.type
_entity_poly.pdbx_seq_one_letter_code
_entity_poly.pdbx_strand_id
1 'polypeptide(L)'
;MNAANGKGEFLLFINYRQAMRFGHVGWGFSVPSQNIYVFGSTDHLYRHHWWDLLGWANYMYVGPGESNDWWLMKADKEKMTDEMTTRGWHIRYHAYKSLPVDDPSPDKAEAVAQSFQNAGWSVLSNNCVQQTYEIAKAYGVGAEILNPWHNTLLLIPNYWFGKVEGRFVKLRTPTDEI
;
A
#
# COMPACT_ATOMS: atom_id res chain seq x y z
N MET A 1 25.53 -13.93 -8.16
CA MET A 1 24.66 -14.74 -7.26
C MET A 1 23.34 -14.90 -8.00
N ASN A 2 22.98 -16.13 -8.38
CA ASN A 2 21.80 -16.42 -9.18
C ASN A 2 20.58 -16.47 -8.26
N ALA A 3 19.73 -15.45 -8.31
CA ALA A 3 18.40 -15.52 -7.72
C ALA A 3 17.55 -16.48 -8.55
N ALA A 4 16.83 -17.37 -7.90
CA ALA A 4 15.80 -18.16 -8.56
C ALA A 4 14.74 -17.20 -9.12
N ASN A 5 14.72 -17.01 -10.44
CA ASN A 5 13.66 -16.30 -11.15
C ASN A 5 12.38 -17.15 -11.15
N GLY A 6 11.78 -17.26 -9.97
CA GLY A 6 10.42 -17.75 -9.80
C GLY A 6 9.44 -16.61 -9.99
N LYS A 7 8.28 -16.91 -10.59
CA LYS A 7 7.17 -15.97 -10.67
C LYS A 7 6.82 -15.45 -9.27
N GLY A 8 6.67 -14.15 -9.15
CA GLY A 8 6.26 -13.46 -7.93
C GLY A 8 4.80 -13.01 -7.97
N GLU A 9 4.34 -12.48 -6.84
CA GLU A 9 3.02 -11.87 -6.67
C GLU A 9 3.19 -10.53 -5.95
N PHE A 10 2.58 -9.48 -6.50
CA PHE A 10 2.35 -8.21 -5.83
C PHE A 10 0.89 -8.12 -5.40
N LEU A 11 0.66 -7.61 -4.20
CA LEU A 11 -0.64 -7.45 -3.59
C LEU A 11 -0.88 -5.98 -3.31
N LEU A 12 -1.86 -5.41 -3.97
CA LEU A 12 -2.35 -4.06 -3.72
C LEU A 12 -3.54 -4.15 -2.77
N PHE A 13 -3.44 -3.61 -1.56
CA PHE A 13 -4.51 -3.63 -0.56
C PHE A 13 -5.33 -2.33 -0.59
N ILE A 14 -6.61 -2.41 -0.20
CA ILE A 14 -7.50 -1.23 -0.12
C ILE A 14 -8.35 -1.22 1.15
N ASN A 15 -8.35 -0.08 1.84
CA ASN A 15 -9.37 0.31 2.79
C ASN A 15 -10.28 1.33 2.11
N TYR A 16 -11.56 0.99 1.92
CA TYR A 16 -12.53 1.85 1.23
C TYR A 16 -13.06 3.04 2.06
N ARG A 17 -12.82 3.06 3.38
CA ARG A 17 -13.49 3.94 4.34
C ARG A 17 -12.61 5.09 4.85
N GLN A 18 -11.29 4.97 4.76
CA GLN A 18 -10.35 6.02 5.21
C GLN A 18 -10.53 7.34 4.46
N ALA A 19 -10.09 8.43 5.11
CA ALA A 19 -10.12 9.81 4.59
C ALA A 19 -11.45 10.17 3.90
N MET A 20 -12.56 10.19 4.65
CA MET A 20 -13.90 10.49 4.11
C MET A 20 -14.30 9.66 2.87
N ARG A 21 -13.96 8.36 2.84
CA ARG A 21 -14.22 7.43 1.72
C ARG A 21 -13.42 7.71 0.44
N PHE A 22 -12.35 8.49 0.49
CA PHE A 22 -11.33 8.46 -0.57
C PHE A 22 -10.54 7.14 -0.56
N GLY A 23 -10.51 6.49 0.61
CA GLY A 23 -9.86 5.21 0.83
C GLY A 23 -8.38 5.37 1.15
N HIS A 24 -7.69 4.25 1.26
CA HIS A 24 -6.26 4.18 1.53
C HIS A 24 -5.70 2.84 1.03
N VAL A 25 -4.50 2.88 0.44
CA VAL A 25 -3.85 1.70 -0.13
C VAL A 25 -2.60 1.31 0.64
N GLY A 26 -2.40 0.00 0.75
CA GLY A 26 -1.20 -0.63 1.25
C GLY A 26 -0.67 -1.63 0.23
N TRP A 27 0.46 -2.25 0.54
CA TRP A 27 1.17 -3.10 -0.40
C TRP A 27 1.75 -4.34 0.27
N GLY A 28 1.95 -5.38 -0.54
CA GLY A 28 2.72 -6.56 -0.18
C GLY A 28 3.31 -7.20 -1.43
N PHE A 29 4.47 -7.84 -1.30
CA PHE A 29 5.08 -8.57 -2.42
C PHE A 29 5.80 -9.81 -1.93
N SER A 30 5.75 -10.87 -2.73
CA SER A 30 6.39 -12.13 -2.40
C SER A 30 7.92 -12.06 -2.56
N VAL A 31 8.63 -12.82 -1.72
CA VAL A 31 10.05 -13.15 -1.86
C VAL A 31 10.12 -14.64 -2.18
N PRO A 32 10.05 -15.05 -3.46
CA PRO A 32 9.83 -16.45 -3.83
C PRO A 32 10.89 -17.41 -3.27
N SER A 33 12.14 -16.97 -3.21
CA SER A 33 13.26 -17.75 -2.66
C SER A 33 13.14 -18.07 -1.18
N GLN A 34 12.31 -17.33 -0.44
CA GLN A 34 12.17 -17.44 1.01
C GLN A 34 10.75 -17.87 1.44
N ASN A 35 9.81 -17.98 0.50
CA ASN A 35 8.40 -18.28 0.77
C ASN A 35 7.76 -17.33 1.81
N ILE A 36 8.14 -16.05 1.77
CA ILE A 36 7.58 -14.97 2.61
C ILE A 36 7.06 -13.84 1.74
N TYR A 37 6.38 -12.90 2.37
CA TYR A 37 5.96 -11.63 1.83
C TYR A 37 6.60 -10.51 2.65
N VAL A 38 7.03 -9.46 1.97
CA VAL A 38 7.32 -8.16 2.57
C VAL A 38 6.12 -7.28 2.32
N PHE A 39 5.61 -6.63 3.36
CA PHE A 39 4.36 -5.89 3.27
C PHE A 39 4.32 -4.74 4.26
N GLY A 40 3.47 -3.77 3.99
CA GLY A 40 3.38 -2.58 4.82
C GLY A 40 2.58 -1.48 4.15
N SER A 41 2.76 -0.29 4.69
CA SER A 41 2.05 0.89 4.26
C SER A 41 2.67 2.17 4.83
N THR A 42 2.30 3.29 4.22
CA THR A 42 2.41 4.62 4.80
C THR A 42 1.00 5.09 5.12
N ASP A 43 0.62 5.02 6.39
CA ASP A 43 -0.78 5.10 6.79
C ASP A 43 -1.31 6.53 6.91
N HIS A 44 -0.42 7.49 7.21
CA HIS A 44 -0.73 8.89 7.56
C HIS A 44 -2.22 9.07 7.91
N LEU A 45 -2.58 8.67 9.12
CA LEU A 45 -3.98 8.48 9.52
C LEU A 45 -4.67 9.83 9.75
N TYR A 46 -5.79 10.08 9.07
CA TYR A 46 -6.63 11.22 9.42
C TYR A 46 -7.37 10.91 10.74
N ARG A 47 -6.89 11.47 11.85
CA ARG A 47 -7.46 11.26 13.19
C ARG A 47 -8.31 12.44 13.68
N HIS A 48 -8.56 13.43 12.84
CA HIS A 48 -9.22 14.69 13.22
C HIS A 48 -10.73 14.67 12.95
N HIS A 49 -11.47 15.50 13.68
CA HIS A 49 -12.90 15.68 13.44
C HIS A 49 -13.11 16.52 12.16
N TRP A 50 -14.19 16.27 11.42
CA TRP A 50 -14.42 16.85 10.10
C TRP A 50 -14.54 18.39 10.04
N TRP A 51 -14.73 19.05 11.19
CA TRP A 51 -14.75 20.52 11.33
C TRP A 51 -13.39 21.12 11.70
N ASP A 52 -12.36 20.31 11.95
CA ASP A 52 -11.03 20.77 12.35
C ASP A 52 -10.22 21.16 11.10
N LEU A 53 -10.43 22.40 10.64
CA LEU A 53 -9.75 22.98 9.47
C LEU A 53 -8.22 23.03 9.64
N LEU A 54 -7.72 23.21 10.86
CA LEU A 54 -6.28 23.18 11.14
C LEU A 54 -5.73 21.75 11.14
N GLY A 55 -6.49 20.80 11.68
CA GLY A 55 -6.20 19.36 11.55
C GLY A 55 -6.17 18.89 10.10
N TRP A 56 -7.05 19.43 9.24
CA TRP A 56 -6.99 19.23 7.79
C TRP A 56 -5.71 19.81 7.18
N ALA A 57 -5.33 21.03 7.53
CA ALA A 57 -4.12 21.65 7.01
C ALA A 57 -2.85 20.86 7.38
N ASN A 58 -2.76 20.38 8.63
CA ASN A 58 -1.66 19.54 9.11
C ASN A 58 -1.68 18.13 8.53
N TYR A 59 -2.85 17.61 8.14
CA TYR A 59 -2.98 16.34 7.44
C TYR A 59 -2.51 16.40 5.99
N MET A 60 -2.63 17.54 5.32
CA MET A 60 -2.32 17.63 3.88
C MET A 60 -0.83 17.45 3.57
N TYR A 61 0.04 17.61 4.57
CA TYR A 61 1.48 17.63 4.38
C TYR A 61 2.22 17.22 5.66
N VAL A 62 3.14 16.28 5.51
CA VAL A 62 4.17 15.90 6.48
C VAL A 62 5.52 16.21 5.87
N GLY A 63 6.33 17.00 6.58
CA GLY A 63 7.65 17.40 6.12
C GLY A 63 8.62 16.23 5.96
N PRO A 64 9.66 16.35 5.13
CA PRO A 64 10.76 15.39 5.11
C PRO A 64 11.36 15.23 6.51
N GLY A 65 11.63 13.99 6.94
CA GLY A 65 12.16 13.67 8.26
C GLY A 65 11.12 13.56 9.37
N GLU A 66 9.85 13.87 9.11
CA GLU A 66 8.75 13.65 10.05
C GLU A 66 8.10 12.27 9.83
N SER A 67 7.52 11.71 10.90
CA SER A 67 6.88 10.39 10.83
C SER A 67 5.58 10.46 10.01
N ASN A 68 5.46 9.56 9.04
CA ASN A 68 4.30 9.39 8.17
C ASN A 68 3.50 8.11 8.52
N ASP A 69 3.65 7.60 9.75
CA ASP A 69 3.09 6.31 10.20
C ASP A 69 3.51 5.13 9.29
N TRP A 70 4.69 5.21 8.68
CA TRP A 70 5.24 4.11 7.87
C TRP A 70 5.52 2.88 8.72
N TRP A 71 5.23 1.71 8.15
CA TRP A 71 5.59 0.43 8.72
C TRP A 71 5.84 -0.62 7.65
N LEU A 72 6.63 -1.62 8.02
CA LEU A 72 7.00 -2.76 7.17
C LEU A 72 7.15 -4.01 8.04
N MET A 73 6.62 -5.12 7.55
CA MET A 73 6.72 -6.44 8.17
C MET A 73 7.08 -7.51 7.13
N LYS A 74 7.56 -8.65 7.63
CA LYS A 74 7.85 -9.84 6.84
C LYS A 74 7.21 -11.06 7.48
N ALA A 75 6.44 -11.81 6.71
CA ALA A 75 5.80 -13.05 7.18
C ALA A 75 5.34 -13.90 6.00
N ASP A 76 4.85 -15.12 6.24
CA ASP A 76 4.14 -15.87 5.21
C ASP A 76 2.83 -15.17 4.79
N LYS A 77 2.18 -15.70 3.74
CA LYS A 77 0.98 -15.09 3.16
C LYS A 77 -0.19 -15.05 4.15
N GLU A 78 -0.40 -16.11 4.91
CA GLU A 78 -1.50 -16.22 5.87
C GLU A 78 -1.35 -15.15 6.94
N LYS A 79 -0.14 -15.09 7.53
CA LYS A 79 0.19 -14.12 8.57
C LYS A 79 0.16 -12.68 8.06
N MET A 80 0.63 -12.41 6.84
CA MET A 80 0.48 -11.10 6.21
C MET A 80 -1.01 -10.73 6.07
N THR A 81 -1.85 -11.64 5.57
CA THR A 81 -3.28 -11.34 5.42
C THR A 81 -3.96 -11.12 6.76
N ASP A 82 -3.58 -11.85 7.80
CA ASP A 82 -4.06 -11.65 9.17
C ASP A 82 -3.64 -10.27 9.71
N GLU A 83 -2.34 -9.93 9.62
CA GLU A 83 -1.86 -8.60 10.03
C GLU A 83 -2.59 -7.47 9.29
N MET A 84 -2.72 -7.56 7.96
CA MET A 84 -3.41 -6.55 7.16
C MET A 84 -4.92 -6.40 7.45
N THR A 85 -5.56 -7.35 8.14
CA THR A 85 -7.03 -7.38 8.30
C THR A 85 -7.51 -7.27 9.74
N THR A 86 -6.84 -7.94 10.68
CA THR A 86 -7.37 -8.16 12.03
C THR A 86 -6.56 -7.46 13.12
N ARG A 87 -5.25 -7.24 12.90
CA ARG A 87 -4.33 -6.77 13.95
C ARG A 87 -3.94 -5.31 13.76
N GLY A 88 -3.51 -4.70 14.86
CA GLY A 88 -2.64 -3.53 14.82
C GLY A 88 -3.24 -2.15 15.13
N TRP A 89 -2.29 -1.22 15.24
CA TRP A 89 -2.40 0.24 15.41
C TRP A 89 -2.48 0.99 14.05
N HIS A 90 -2.49 0.22 12.96
CA HIS A 90 -2.44 0.64 11.57
C HIS A 90 -3.81 0.46 10.87
N ILE A 91 -3.90 0.83 9.59
CA ILE A 91 -5.11 0.71 8.77
C ILE A 91 -5.47 -0.77 8.55
N ARG A 92 -6.76 -1.09 8.64
CA ARG A 92 -7.31 -2.42 8.33
C ARG A 92 -7.83 -2.46 6.90
N TYR A 93 -7.40 -3.42 6.10
CA TYR A 93 -7.78 -3.50 4.69
C TYR A 93 -9.00 -4.39 4.47
N HIS A 94 -9.84 -4.03 3.49
CA HIS A 94 -11.08 -4.73 3.18
C HIS A 94 -10.91 -5.73 2.02
N ALA A 95 -9.95 -5.49 1.14
CA ALA A 95 -9.69 -6.30 -0.04
C ALA A 95 -8.25 -6.09 -0.53
N TYR A 96 -7.83 -6.96 -1.44
CA TYR A 96 -6.64 -6.72 -2.27
C TYR A 96 -6.87 -7.15 -3.73
N LYS A 97 -6.01 -6.64 -4.62
CA LYS A 97 -5.79 -7.19 -5.96
C LYS A 97 -4.43 -7.86 -6.00
N SER A 98 -4.40 -9.08 -6.54
CA SER A 98 -3.20 -9.88 -6.75
C SER A 98 -2.75 -9.74 -8.21
N LEU A 99 -1.50 -9.33 -8.38
CA LEU A 99 -0.85 -9.08 -9.65
C LEU A 99 0.33 -10.04 -9.78
N PRO A 100 0.29 -11.01 -10.71
CA PRO A 100 1.44 -11.88 -10.97
C PRO A 100 2.58 -11.07 -11.60
N VAL A 101 3.83 -11.43 -11.27
CA VAL A 101 5.03 -10.77 -11.79
C VAL A 101 6.00 -11.85 -12.27
N ASP A 102 6.35 -11.83 -13.56
CA ASP A 102 7.19 -12.88 -14.14
C ASP A 102 8.68 -12.78 -13.74
N ASP A 103 9.19 -11.56 -13.55
CA ASP A 103 10.58 -11.29 -13.14
C ASP A 103 10.61 -10.36 -11.91
N PRO A 104 10.25 -10.87 -10.71
CA PRO A 104 10.15 -10.05 -9.52
C PRO A 104 11.53 -9.59 -9.02
N SER A 105 11.59 -8.36 -8.52
CA SER A 105 12.78 -7.79 -7.85
C SER A 105 12.48 -7.43 -6.39
N PRO A 106 12.37 -8.42 -5.46
CA PRO A 106 12.02 -8.16 -4.07
C PRO A 106 12.98 -7.20 -3.36
N ASP A 107 14.30 -7.36 -3.58
CA ASP A 107 15.31 -6.51 -2.93
C ASP A 107 15.18 -5.03 -3.33
N LYS A 108 14.87 -4.76 -4.61
CA LYS A 108 14.64 -3.39 -5.10
C LYS A 108 13.37 -2.80 -4.51
N ALA A 109 12.29 -3.58 -4.48
CA ALA A 109 11.02 -3.17 -3.91
C ALA A 109 11.13 -2.88 -2.41
N GLU A 110 11.87 -3.71 -1.67
CA GLU A 110 12.12 -3.51 -0.25
C GLU A 110 12.96 -2.24 0.00
N ALA A 111 14.01 -2.02 -0.78
CA ALA A 111 14.82 -0.81 -0.67
C ALA A 111 13.99 0.47 -0.91
N VAL A 112 13.12 0.45 -1.93
CA VAL A 112 12.19 1.56 -2.20
C VAL A 112 11.20 1.74 -1.04
N ALA A 113 10.61 0.65 -0.54
CA ALA A 113 9.70 0.69 0.60
C ALA A 113 10.35 1.30 1.85
N GLN A 114 11.58 0.89 2.18
CA GLN A 114 12.34 1.44 3.31
C GLN A 114 12.67 2.92 3.15
N SER A 115 12.88 3.40 1.91
CA SER A 115 13.16 4.82 1.66
C SER A 115 12.01 5.75 2.07
N PHE A 116 10.79 5.22 2.17
CA PHE A 116 9.62 6.00 2.59
C PHE A 116 9.48 6.22 4.09
N GLN A 117 10.27 5.54 4.94
CA GLN A 117 10.19 5.66 6.41
C GLN A 117 10.33 7.11 6.92
N ASN A 118 10.96 8.01 6.15
CA ASN A 118 11.13 9.44 6.48
C ASN A 118 10.95 10.37 5.28
N ALA A 119 10.28 9.91 4.21
CA ALA A 119 10.14 10.69 2.97
C ALA A 119 9.12 11.84 3.06
N GLY A 120 8.48 12.03 4.22
CA GLY A 120 7.31 12.87 4.37
C GLY A 120 6.09 12.27 3.66
N TRP A 121 5.04 13.08 3.54
CA TRP A 121 3.78 12.69 2.90
C TRP A 121 3.02 13.92 2.40
N SER A 122 2.32 13.82 1.27
CA SER A 122 1.43 14.89 0.80
C SER A 122 0.28 14.33 -0.04
N VAL A 123 -0.95 14.80 0.21
CA VAL A 123 -2.15 14.41 -0.55
C VAL A 123 -1.95 14.56 -2.06
N LEU A 124 -1.23 15.59 -2.50
CA LEU A 124 -1.15 16.01 -3.90
C LEU A 124 0.07 15.49 -4.65
N SER A 125 1.13 15.08 -3.96
CA SER A 125 2.43 14.80 -4.61
C SER A 125 3.23 13.63 -4.04
N ASN A 126 2.93 13.16 -2.82
CA ASN A 126 3.63 12.05 -2.18
C ASN A 126 2.69 11.29 -1.22
N ASN A 127 1.62 10.69 -1.77
CA ASN A 127 0.63 9.96 -0.97
C ASN A 127 0.78 8.43 -1.06
N CYS A 128 -0.09 7.70 -0.35
CA CYS A 128 -0.07 6.24 -0.29
C CYS A 128 -0.14 5.56 -1.69
N VAL A 129 -0.82 6.16 -2.66
CA VAL A 129 -0.89 5.64 -4.03
C VAL A 129 0.46 5.74 -4.73
N GLN A 130 1.08 6.91 -4.69
CA GLN A 130 2.36 7.15 -5.38
C GLN A 130 3.47 6.27 -4.80
N GLN A 131 3.55 6.20 -3.48
CA GLN A 131 4.53 5.34 -2.82
C GLN A 131 4.29 3.86 -3.15
N THR A 132 3.04 3.41 -3.16
CA THR A 132 2.69 2.04 -3.56
C THR A 132 3.02 1.77 -5.03
N TYR A 133 2.77 2.73 -5.92
CA TYR A 133 3.12 2.63 -7.33
C TYR A 133 4.64 2.46 -7.53
N GLU A 134 5.46 3.26 -6.86
CA GLU A 134 6.92 3.17 -6.94
C GLU A 134 7.43 1.80 -6.47
N ILE A 135 6.87 1.26 -5.38
CA ILE A 135 7.22 -0.09 -4.89
C ILE A 135 6.81 -1.15 -5.92
N ALA A 136 5.61 -1.05 -6.48
CA ALA A 136 5.13 -1.98 -7.51
C ALA A 136 6.03 -1.95 -8.76
N LYS A 137 6.43 -0.76 -9.22
CA LYS A 137 7.37 -0.60 -10.34
C LYS A 137 8.73 -1.18 -10.01
N ALA A 138 9.27 -0.92 -8.83
CA ALA A 138 10.55 -1.45 -8.38
C ALA A 138 10.52 -2.99 -8.25
N TYR A 139 9.37 -3.56 -7.88
CA TYR A 139 9.15 -5.00 -7.82
C TYR A 139 9.07 -5.65 -9.21
N GLY A 140 8.72 -4.90 -10.25
CA GLY A 140 8.58 -5.41 -11.62
C GLY A 140 7.15 -5.54 -12.12
N VAL A 141 6.16 -4.95 -11.42
CA VAL A 141 4.77 -4.92 -11.91
C VAL A 141 4.69 -4.14 -13.23
N GLY A 142 3.95 -4.71 -14.18
CA GLY A 142 3.84 -4.26 -15.57
C GLY A 142 2.95 -3.04 -15.78
N ALA A 143 2.14 -3.08 -16.84
CA ALA A 143 1.24 -1.99 -17.23
C ALA A 143 -0.08 -1.98 -16.44
N GLU A 144 -0.35 -3.04 -15.69
CA GLU A 144 -1.55 -3.23 -14.88
C GLU A 144 -1.61 -2.24 -13.70
N ILE A 145 -0.43 -1.80 -13.21
CA ILE A 145 -0.33 -0.74 -12.20
C ILE A 145 -0.26 0.62 -12.89
N LEU A 146 -1.32 1.41 -12.71
CA LEU A 146 -1.45 2.68 -13.42
C LEU A 146 -0.56 3.76 -12.79
N ASN A 147 0.15 4.50 -13.63
CA ASN A 147 0.95 5.64 -13.19
C ASN A 147 0.05 6.76 -12.62
N PRO A 148 0.16 7.09 -11.32
CA PRO A 148 -0.71 8.08 -10.69
C PRO A 148 -0.42 9.52 -11.12
N TRP A 149 0.75 9.82 -11.69
CA TRP A 149 1.09 11.15 -12.20
C TRP A 149 0.40 11.50 -13.52
N HIS A 150 -0.20 10.54 -14.22
CA HIS A 150 -0.89 10.81 -15.48
C HIS A 150 -2.24 11.51 -15.29
N ASN A 151 -2.87 11.40 -14.12
CA ASN A 151 -4.18 11.98 -13.84
C ASN A 151 -4.36 12.15 -12.33
N THR A 152 -4.72 13.36 -11.89
CA THR A 152 -4.92 13.66 -10.46
C THR A 152 -6.01 12.83 -9.79
N LEU A 153 -6.99 12.31 -10.53
CA LEU A 153 -7.99 11.36 -9.99
C LEU A 153 -7.34 10.03 -9.58
N LEU A 154 -6.22 9.63 -10.19
CA LEU A 154 -5.46 8.45 -9.80
C LEU A 154 -4.70 8.65 -8.49
N LEU A 155 -4.69 9.85 -7.91
CA LEU A 155 -4.22 10.06 -6.54
C LEU A 155 -5.25 9.61 -5.50
N ILE A 156 -6.50 9.39 -5.90
CA ILE A 156 -7.58 8.94 -5.01
C ILE A 156 -7.50 7.41 -4.89
N PRO A 157 -7.21 6.86 -3.68
CA PRO A 157 -6.95 5.42 -3.51
C PRO A 157 -8.07 4.51 -4.03
N ASN A 158 -9.33 4.83 -3.73
CA ASN A 158 -10.48 4.06 -4.21
C ASN A 158 -10.61 4.08 -5.74
N TYR A 159 -10.37 5.22 -6.37
CA TYR A 159 -10.45 5.35 -7.83
C TYR A 159 -9.30 4.58 -8.48
N TRP A 160 -8.07 4.78 -8.00
CA TRP A 160 -6.88 4.11 -8.50
C TRP A 160 -6.99 2.59 -8.38
N PHE A 161 -7.32 2.09 -7.18
CA PHE A 161 -7.55 0.67 -6.94
C PHE A 161 -8.62 0.11 -7.89
N GLY A 162 -9.71 0.85 -8.12
CA GLY A 162 -10.78 0.45 -9.04
C GLY A 162 -10.32 0.27 -10.49
N LYS A 163 -9.28 1.00 -10.91
CA LYS A 163 -8.75 0.98 -12.29
C LYS A 163 -7.61 -0.01 -12.51
N VAL A 164 -6.89 -0.42 -11.47
CA VAL A 164 -5.84 -1.45 -11.56
C VAL A 164 -6.46 -2.79 -11.93
N GLU A 165 -5.89 -3.51 -12.90
CA GLU A 165 -6.34 -4.86 -13.25
C GLU A 165 -5.58 -5.91 -12.43
N GLY A 166 -6.29 -6.94 -11.95
CA GLY A 166 -5.69 -7.99 -11.12
C GLY A 166 -6.75 -8.89 -10.48
N ARG A 167 -6.33 -10.02 -9.93
CA ARG A 167 -7.25 -10.94 -9.26
C ARG A 167 -7.75 -10.31 -7.94
N PHE A 168 -9.02 -9.97 -7.91
CA PHE A 168 -9.65 -9.40 -6.71
C PHE A 168 -9.89 -10.46 -5.64
N VAL A 169 -9.56 -10.12 -4.39
CA VAL A 169 -9.84 -10.95 -3.21
C VAL A 169 -10.44 -10.06 -2.12
N LYS A 170 -11.66 -10.39 -1.69
CA LYS A 170 -12.26 -9.78 -0.50
C LYS A 170 -11.62 -10.40 0.74
N LEU A 171 -11.16 -9.56 1.65
CA LEU A 171 -10.63 -9.98 2.94
C LEU A 171 -11.77 -10.12 3.95
N ARG A 172 -11.66 -11.07 4.87
CA ARG A 172 -12.58 -11.17 6.00
C ARG A 172 -12.24 -10.06 6.99
N THR A 173 -13.12 -9.09 7.15
CA THR A 173 -13.01 -8.11 8.23
C THR A 173 -13.78 -8.60 9.45
N PRO A 174 -13.26 -8.41 10.69
CA PRO A 174 -13.94 -8.84 11.91
C PRO A 174 -15.36 -8.28 12.10
N THR A 175 -15.74 -7.23 11.37
CA THR A 175 -17.07 -6.60 11.44
C THR A 175 -18.08 -7.10 10.40
N ASP A 176 -17.77 -8.17 9.65
CA ASP A 176 -18.77 -8.85 8.79
C ASP A 176 -19.62 -9.87 9.59
N GLU A 177 -19.41 -9.96 10.91
CA GLU A 177 -20.33 -10.57 11.89
C GLU A 177 -20.86 -9.46 12.81
N ILE A 178 -22.05 -8.94 12.51
CA ILE A 178 -23.18 -8.49 13.38
C ILE A 178 -24.26 -7.92 12.45
#